data_AF-A0A7Y0Z779-F1
#
_entry.id   AF-A0A7Y0Z779-F1
#
_cell.length_a   1.000
_cell.length_b   1.000
_cell.length_c   1.000
_cell.angle_alpha   90.00
_cell.angle_beta   90.00
_cell.angle_gamma   90.00
#
_symmetry.space_group_name_H-M   'P 1'
#
loop_
_entity.id
_entity.type
_entity.pdbx_description
1 polymer ?
#
loop_
_entity_poly.entity_id
_entity_poly.type
_entity_poly.pdbx_seq_one_letter_code
_entity_poly.pdbx_strand_id
1 'polypeptide(L)' 'MSDPLDKATSKAPATLGEGCLSRFDPDDLDAEDGTEFPGAAELWRQEHTKTDPEQA' A
#
# COMPACT_ATOMS: atom_id res chain seq x y z
N MET A 1 19.66 28.83 1.99
CA MET A 1 18.35 28.48 2.56
C MET A 1 18.35 26.97 2.68
N SER A 2 18.17 26.41 3.88
CA SER A 2 18.00 24.96 4.04
C SER A 2 16.67 24.53 3.44
N ASP A 3 16.61 23.33 2.89
CA ASP A 3 15.38 22.79 2.31
C ASP A 3 14.36 22.59 3.45
N PRO A 4 13.10 23.03 3.31
CA PRO A 4 12.08 22.78 4.31
C PRO A 4 11.86 21.28 4.61
N LEU A 5 12.24 20.38 3.69
CA LEU A 5 12.23 18.94 3.88
C LEU A 5 13.38 18.42 4.77
N ASP A 6 14.46 19.18 4.96
CA ASP A 6 15.59 18.79 5.83
C ASP A 6 15.19 18.69 7.31
N LYS A 7 14.04 19.26 7.70
CA LYS A 7 13.49 19.17 9.07
C LYS A 7 12.43 18.08 9.23
N ALA A 8 12.02 17.42 8.14
CA ALA A 8 11.06 16.35 8.19
C ALA A 8 11.76 15.07 8.68
N THR A 9 11.27 14.52 9.79
CA THR A 9 11.75 13.22 10.30
C THR A 9 11.08 12.03 9.60
N SER A 10 9.97 12.27 8.91
CA SER A 10 9.28 11.26 8.10
C SER A 10 9.75 11.34 6.66
N LYS A 11 10.17 10.20 6.12
CA LYS A 11 10.59 10.04 4.73
C LYS A 11 9.69 9.03 4.06
N ALA A 12 9.26 9.34 2.84
CA ALA A 12 8.48 8.39 2.05
C ALA A 12 9.34 7.17 1.67
N PRO A 13 8.73 5.97 1.60
CA PRO A 13 9.39 4.77 1.10
C PRO A 13 9.94 4.96 -0.31
N ALA A 14 10.89 4.11 -0.69
CA ALA A 14 11.45 4.10 -2.03
C ALA A 14 10.35 3.92 -3.11
N THR A 15 10.57 4.50 -4.28
CA THR A 15 9.69 4.29 -5.44
C THR A 15 10.42 3.60 -6.58
N LEU A 16 9.70 2.70 -7.26
CA LEU A 16 10.12 1.98 -8.45
C LEU A 16 9.45 2.57 -9.69
N GLY A 17 10.17 2.65 -10.81
CA GLY A 17 9.67 3.23 -12.07
C GLY A 17 9.79 4.75 -12.14
N GLU A 18 9.44 5.33 -13.28
CA GLU A 18 9.67 6.76 -13.58
C GLU A 18 8.39 7.48 -14.00
N GLY A 19 8.33 8.78 -13.71
CA GLY A 19 7.21 9.64 -14.10
C GLY A 19 5.86 9.15 -13.55
N CYS A 20 4.85 9.10 -14.43
CA CYS A 20 3.49 8.69 -14.06
C CYS A 20 3.34 7.19 -13.73
N LEU A 21 4.38 6.38 -13.96
CA LEU A 21 4.38 4.95 -13.63
C LEU A 21 5.14 4.64 -12.33
N SER A 22 5.56 5.68 -11.60
CA SER A 22 6.23 5.51 -10.31
C SER A 22 5.27 4.91 -9.27
N ARG A 23 5.73 3.89 -8.55
CA ARG A 23 4.99 3.19 -7.50
C ARG A 23 5.89 2.98 -6.28
N PHE A 24 5.35 2.91 -5.07
CA PHE A 24 6.14 2.56 -3.89
C PHE A 24 6.70 1.13 -4.02
N ASP A 25 7.93 0.95 -3.55
CA ASP A 25 8.59 -0.35 -3.48
C ASP A 25 7.93 -1.19 -2.39
N PRO A 26 7.23 -2.28 -2.75
CA PRO A 26 6.56 -3.11 -1.75
C PRO A 26 7.52 -3.77 -0.76
N ASP A 27 8.80 -3.94 -1.12
CA ASP A 27 9.81 -4.50 -0.21
C ASP A 27 10.31 -3.47 0.83
N ASP A 28 10.07 -2.16 0.58
CA ASP A 28 10.44 -1.06 1.48
C ASP A 28 9.24 -0.59 2.33
N LEU A 29 8.05 -1.16 2.10
CA LEU A 29 6.84 -0.85 2.88
C LEU A 29 6.79 -1.68 4.16
N ASP A 30 6.48 -1.04 5.27
CA ASP A 30 6.36 -1.67 6.58
C ASP A 30 4.99 -1.46 7.26
N ALA A 31 4.92 -1.80 8.55
CA ALA A 31 3.73 -1.67 9.37
C ALA A 31 3.35 -0.21 9.68
N GLU A 32 4.33 0.68 9.79
CA GLU A 32 4.13 2.12 10.00
C GLU A 32 3.57 2.80 8.75
N ASP A 33 3.83 2.24 7.56
CA ASP A 33 3.20 2.67 6.30
C ASP A 33 1.73 2.24 6.17
N GLY A 34 1.22 1.42 7.10
CA GLY A 34 -0.17 0.99 7.12
C GLY A 34 -0.51 -0.08 6.08
N THR A 35 0.45 -0.90 5.67
CA THR A 35 0.27 -1.93 4.62
C THR A 35 -0.23 -3.28 5.14
N GLU A 36 -0.26 -3.51 6.45
CA GLU A 36 -0.57 -4.82 7.02
C GLU A 36 -2.04 -5.25 6.87
N PHE A 37 -2.96 -4.31 6.62
CA PHE A 37 -4.41 -4.52 6.40
C PHE A 37 -4.96 -5.81 7.08
N PRO A 38 -4.94 -5.87 8.42
CA PRO A 38 -5.33 -7.07 9.14
C PRO A 38 -6.79 -7.42 8.82
N GLY A 39 -7.01 -8.63 8.27
CA GLY A 39 -8.33 -9.09 7.85
C GLY A 39 -8.64 -8.93 6.37
N ALA A 40 -7.75 -8.35 5.54
CA ALA A 40 -7.95 -8.27 4.10
C ALA A 40 -8.21 -9.64 3.45
N ALA A 41 -7.47 -10.68 3.87
CA ALA A 41 -7.67 -12.04 3.38
C ALA A 41 -9.05 -12.62 3.75
N GLU A 42 -9.58 -12.26 4.92
CA GLU A 42 -10.92 -12.69 5.35
C GLU A 42 -12.01 -11.94 4.59
N LEU A 43 -11.87 -10.62 4.44
CA LEU A 43 -12.78 -9.81 3.63
C LEU A 43 -12.84 -10.32 2.18
N TRP A 44 -11.69 -10.63 1.58
CA TRP A 44 -11.61 -11.18 0.23
C TRP A 44 -12.43 -12.47 0.07
N ARG A 45 -12.32 -13.41 1.03
CA ARG A 45 -13.12 -14.65 1.02
C ARG A 45 -14.62 -14.35 1.07
N GLN A 46 -15.04 -13.39 1.90
CA GLN A 46 -16.45 -13.00 2.04
C GLN A 46 -17.00 -12.38 0.75
N GLU A 47 -16.25 -11.47 0.12
CA GLU A 47 -16.70 -10.82 -1.12
C GLU A 47 -16.77 -11.80 -2.30
N HIS A 48 -15.83 -12.74 -2.40
CA HIS A 48 -15.88 -13.80 -3.40
C HIS A 48 -17.07 -14.74 -3.20
N THR A 49 -17.40 -15.05 -1.95
CA THR A 49 -18.59 -15.88 -1.63
C THR A 49 -19.89 -15.17 -2.01
N LYS A 50 -19.97 -13.83 -1.86
CA LYS A 50 -21.15 -13.03 -2.21
C LYS A 50 -21.33 -12.84 -3.72
N THR A 51 -20.23 -12.85 -4.46
CA THR A 51 -20.20 -12.47 -5.88
C THR A 51 -20.19 -13.68 -6.81
N ASP A 52 -20.10 -14.90 -6.28
CA ASP A 52 -20.09 -16.12 -7.08
C ASP A 52 -21.48 -16.37 -7.73
N PRO A 53 -21.59 -16.30 -9.07
CA PRO A 53 -22.84 -16.57 -9.77
C PRO A 53 -23.10 -18.07 -9.97
N GLU A 54 -22.19 -18.97 -9.56
CA GLU A 54 -22.36 -20.43 -9.60
C GLU A 54 -23.11 -20.96 -8.37
N GLN A 55 -23.31 -20.13 -7.35
CA GLN A 55 -24.13 -20.42 -6.16
C GLN A 55 -25.57 -19.85 -6.24
N ALA A 56 -26.01 -19.34 -7.39
CA ALA A 56 -27.35 -18.78 -7.62
C ALA A 56 -28.34 -19.77 -8.26
#